data_AF-A0A0C2X2X4-F1
#
_entry.id   AF-A0A0C2X2X4-F1
#
_cell.length_a   1.000
_cell.length_b   1.000
_cell.length_c   1.000
_cell.angle_alpha   90.00
_cell.angle_beta   90.00
_cell.angle_gamma   90.00
#
_symmetry.space_group_name_H-M   'P 1'
#
loop_
_entity.id
_entity.type
_entity.pdbx_description
1 polymer ?
#
loop_
_entity_poly.entity_id
_entity_poly.type
_entity_poly.pdbx_seq_one_letter_code
_entity_poly.pdbx_strand_id
1 'polypeptide(L)'
;PVDDEPQETRPIPGPDGVPKADPFTAQRYSLHALKTIPPRTLLATFPASISSHTSYLATPSNQYFQLGAPKPYVRVLGAPLEVALDARIVGGVGRFARSGCWPNAALRTVVVKPDKRKRAKKPQRLEDDVAMDDGTDDLAGFSLHFGIFALKELAEGEEIVLAWEWDDAHRIHRLPKML
;
A
#
# COMPACT_ATOMS: atom_id res chain seq x y z
N PRO A 1 -9.40 41.95 12.48
CA PRO A 1 -9.55 40.53 12.15
C PRO A 1 -8.65 40.20 10.96
N VAL A 2 -7.41 39.81 11.25
CA VAL A 2 -6.41 39.44 10.23
C VAL A 2 -6.42 37.92 10.17
N ASP A 3 -6.73 37.40 9.00
CA ASP A 3 -6.76 35.96 8.71
C ASP A 3 -5.35 35.36 8.89
N ASP A 4 -5.26 34.34 9.73
CA ASP A 4 -4.03 33.61 10.02
C ASP A 4 -3.92 32.44 9.03
N GLU A 5 -3.29 32.68 7.88
CA GLU A 5 -2.94 31.62 6.92
C GLU A 5 -1.84 30.74 7.55
N PRO A 6 -1.97 29.39 7.52
CA PRO A 6 -0.94 28.52 8.07
C PRO A 6 0.35 28.66 7.26
N GLN A 7 1.36 29.31 7.84
CA GLN A 7 2.65 29.50 7.20
C GLN A 7 3.34 28.16 6.97
N GLU A 8 3.54 27.81 5.70
CA GLU A 8 4.35 26.69 5.27
C GLU A 8 5.80 26.91 5.73
N THR A 9 6.23 26.17 6.77
CA THR A 9 7.60 26.24 7.28
C THR A 9 8.55 25.72 6.22
N ARG A 10 9.25 26.64 5.54
CA ARG A 10 10.29 26.29 4.57
C ARG A 10 11.45 25.60 5.29
N PRO A 11 11.97 24.48 4.76
CA PRO A 11 13.11 23.81 5.37
C PRO A 11 14.35 24.71 5.33
N ILE A 12 15.06 24.78 6.47
CA ILE A 12 16.34 25.50 6.60
C ILE A 12 17.39 24.74 5.76
N PRO A 13 18.08 25.38 4.81
CA PRO A 13 19.13 24.72 4.04
C PRO A 13 20.26 24.29 4.98
N GLY A 14 20.68 23.02 4.87
CA GLY A 14 21.94 22.58 5.47
C GLY A 14 23.15 23.19 4.75
N PRO A 15 24.37 23.06 5.32
CA PRO A 15 25.61 23.63 4.77
C PRO A 15 25.93 23.18 3.33
N ASP A 16 25.33 22.08 2.85
CA ASP A 16 25.54 21.52 1.51
C ASP A 16 24.45 21.93 0.50
N GLY A 17 23.51 22.81 0.87
CA GLY A 17 22.42 23.25 -0.01
C GLY A 17 21.37 22.17 -0.33
N VAL A 18 21.55 20.94 0.14
CA VAL A 18 20.57 19.87 0.07
C VAL A 18 19.60 20.02 1.23
N PRO A 19 18.29 20.21 0.99
CA PRO A 19 17.30 20.05 2.04
C PRO A 19 17.41 18.60 2.55
N LYS A 20 17.97 18.42 3.75
CA LYS A 20 17.78 17.15 4.48
C LYS A 20 16.30 17.12 4.84
N ALA A 21 15.48 16.57 3.94
CA ALA A 21 14.18 16.07 4.35
C ALA A 21 14.47 15.16 5.54
N ASP A 22 13.94 15.52 6.71
CA ASP A 22 14.03 14.67 7.87
C ASP A 22 13.49 13.29 7.44
N PRO A 23 14.28 12.20 7.48
CA PRO A 23 13.79 10.88 7.12
C PRO A 23 12.58 10.47 7.97
N PHE A 24 12.35 11.16 9.10
CA PHE A 24 11.21 10.99 10.01
C PHE A 24 10.12 12.05 9.83
N THR A 25 10.15 12.85 8.75
CA THR A 25 9.05 13.78 8.45
C THR A 25 7.75 12.98 8.42
N ALA A 26 6.87 13.24 9.39
CA ALA A 26 5.56 12.61 9.44
C ALA A 26 4.87 12.75 8.09
N GLN A 27 4.11 11.72 7.69
CA GLN A 27 3.39 11.73 6.42
C GLN A 27 2.56 13.03 6.33
N ARG A 28 2.98 13.93 5.43
CA ARG A 28 2.39 15.29 5.28
C ARG A 28 0.98 15.26 4.68
N TYR A 29 0.61 14.14 4.08
CA TYR A 29 -0.67 13.97 3.41
C TYR A 29 -1.42 12.78 4.01
N SER A 30 -2.73 12.92 4.11
CA SER A 30 -3.68 11.91 4.57
C SER A 30 -4.83 11.78 3.58
N LEU A 31 -5.50 10.63 3.59
CA LEU A 31 -6.68 10.37 2.77
C LEU A 31 -7.93 10.67 3.59
N HIS A 32 -8.88 11.44 3.05
CA HIS A 32 -10.12 11.81 3.73
C HIS A 32 -11.35 11.45 2.89
N ALA A 33 -12.46 11.14 3.57
CA ALA A 33 -13.75 10.94 2.94
C ALA A 33 -14.32 12.27 2.45
N LEU A 34 -14.65 12.37 1.16
CA LEU A 34 -15.22 13.60 0.56
C LEU A 34 -16.73 13.74 0.80
N LYS A 35 -17.37 12.70 1.34
CA LYS A 35 -18.79 12.63 1.66
C LYS A 35 -18.99 11.50 2.67
N THR A 36 -20.19 11.38 3.24
CA THR A 36 -20.53 10.22 4.05
C THR A 36 -20.43 8.92 3.23
N ILE A 37 -19.75 7.91 3.76
CA ILE A 37 -19.53 6.62 3.08
C ILE A 37 -20.03 5.48 3.96
N PRO A 38 -20.93 4.61 3.44
CA PRO A 38 -21.40 3.44 4.18
C PRO A 38 -20.29 2.41 4.46
N PRO A 39 -20.45 1.57 5.50
CA PRO A 39 -19.50 0.49 5.77
C PRO A 39 -19.40 -0.49 4.60
N ARG A 40 -18.28 -1.21 4.51
CA ARG A 40 -17.98 -2.23 3.48
C ARG A 40 -17.90 -1.70 2.04
N THR A 41 -17.86 -0.38 1.87
CA THR A 41 -17.67 0.27 0.56
C THR A 41 -16.19 0.29 0.19
N LEU A 42 -15.87 0.09 -1.09
CA LEU A 42 -14.53 0.32 -1.63
C LEU A 42 -14.22 1.83 -1.62
N LEU A 43 -13.21 2.23 -0.86
CA LEU A 43 -12.80 3.62 -0.67
C LEU A 43 -11.80 4.06 -1.75
N ALA A 44 -10.77 3.25 -1.96
CA ALA A 44 -9.73 3.51 -2.94
C ALA A 44 -9.08 2.20 -3.37
N THR A 45 -8.59 2.16 -4.61
CA THR A 45 -7.65 1.12 -5.00
C THR A 45 -6.28 1.40 -4.39
N PHE A 46 -5.51 0.34 -4.16
CA PHE A 46 -4.12 0.43 -3.72
C PHE A 46 -3.21 -0.20 -4.79
N PRO A 47 -2.93 0.50 -5.90
CA PRO A 47 -1.97 0.03 -6.90
C PRO A 47 -0.58 -0.05 -6.27
N ALA A 48 0.08 -1.20 -6.41
CA ALA A 48 1.40 -1.42 -5.87
C ALA A 48 2.16 -2.45 -6.71
N SER A 49 3.49 -2.32 -6.77
CA SER A 49 4.35 -3.41 -7.19
C SER A 49 4.43 -4.42 -6.05
N ILE A 50 4.18 -5.69 -6.35
CA ILE A 50 4.15 -6.77 -5.34
C ILE A 50 5.50 -7.47 -5.36
N SER A 51 6.13 -7.57 -4.19
CA SER A 51 7.35 -8.34 -3.98
C SER A 51 7.18 -9.22 -2.75
N SER A 52 8.00 -10.27 -2.59
CA SER A 52 7.97 -11.04 -1.34
C SER A 52 8.51 -10.21 -0.19
N HIS A 53 8.00 -10.43 1.02
CA HIS A 53 8.48 -9.78 2.24
C HIS A 53 10.01 -9.91 2.37
N THR A 54 10.55 -11.12 2.25
CA THR A 54 12.00 -11.38 2.34
C THR A 54 12.80 -10.60 1.30
N SER A 55 12.32 -10.53 0.05
CA SER A 55 13.02 -9.79 -1.01
C SER A 55 13.08 -8.29 -0.73
N TYR A 56 11.99 -7.72 -0.20
CA TYR A 56 11.93 -6.30 0.16
C TYR A 56 12.92 -5.96 1.27
N LEU A 57 12.96 -6.79 2.32
CA LEU A 57 13.88 -6.64 3.46
C LEU A 57 15.35 -6.77 3.06
N ALA A 58 15.68 -7.71 2.17
CA ALA A 58 17.05 -7.97 1.74
C ALA A 58 17.59 -6.92 0.77
N THR A 59 16.71 -6.18 0.08
CA THR A 59 17.12 -5.21 -0.95
C THR A 59 17.77 -3.96 -0.31
N PRO A 60 19.06 -3.68 -0.57
CA PRO A 60 19.76 -2.57 0.08
C PRO A 60 19.17 -1.19 -0.21
N SER A 61 18.62 -0.98 -1.41
CA SER A 61 18.00 0.29 -1.81
C SER A 61 16.72 0.60 -1.03
N ASN A 62 16.10 -0.38 -0.38
CA ASN A 62 14.97 -0.15 0.52
C ASN A 62 15.40 0.36 1.89
N GLN A 63 16.69 0.26 2.25
CA GLN A 63 17.27 0.76 3.50
C GLN A 63 16.55 0.26 4.77
N TYR A 64 15.77 -0.83 4.68
CA TYR A 64 14.98 -1.34 5.79
C TYR A 64 15.85 -1.65 7.00
N PHE A 65 17.03 -2.25 6.77
CA PHE A 65 18.00 -2.56 7.82
C PHE A 65 18.44 -1.31 8.62
N GLN A 66 18.58 -0.17 7.96
CA GLN A 66 18.99 1.09 8.61
C GLN A 66 17.81 1.82 9.24
N LEU A 67 16.63 1.75 8.62
CA LEU A 67 15.44 2.49 9.05
C LEU A 67 14.62 1.76 10.12
N GLY A 68 14.69 0.42 10.17
CA GLY A 68 13.84 -0.40 11.04
C GLY A 68 12.34 -0.35 10.66
N ALA A 69 12.03 0.16 9.47
CA ALA A 69 10.66 0.34 8.98
C ALA A 69 10.66 0.34 7.44
N PRO A 70 9.53 -0.02 6.81
CA PRO A 70 9.38 0.12 5.37
C PRO A 70 9.43 1.59 4.96
N LYS A 71 9.89 1.86 3.74
CA LYS A 71 9.89 3.22 3.19
C LYS A 71 8.46 3.77 3.12
N PRO A 72 8.29 5.11 3.15
CA PRO A 72 6.99 5.72 2.91
C PRO A 72 6.32 5.15 1.66
N TYR A 73 5.01 4.93 1.75
CA TYR A 73 4.17 4.33 0.70
C TYR A 73 4.45 2.85 0.39
N VAL A 74 5.23 2.16 1.23
CA VAL A 74 5.38 0.71 1.17
C VAL A 74 4.68 0.09 2.38
N ARG A 75 3.84 -0.92 2.12
CA ARG A 75 3.19 -1.73 3.16
C ARG A 75 3.76 -3.14 3.14
N VAL A 76 4.27 -3.59 4.28
CA VAL A 76 4.78 -4.94 4.46
C VAL A 76 3.71 -5.73 5.21
N LEU A 77 3.16 -6.76 4.57
CA LEU A 77 2.11 -7.62 5.12
C LEU A 77 2.76 -8.93 5.57
N GLY A 78 2.59 -9.26 6.85
CA GLY A 78 3.11 -10.49 7.45
C GLY A 78 2.36 -11.75 7.02
N ALA A 79 2.55 -12.84 7.76
CA ALA A 79 1.84 -14.09 7.53
C ALA A 79 0.30 -13.90 7.60
N PRO A 80 -0.48 -14.60 6.78
CA PRO A 80 -0.07 -15.67 5.86
C PRO A 80 0.32 -15.19 4.45
N LEU A 81 0.30 -13.89 4.17
CA LEU A 81 0.52 -13.40 2.81
C LEU A 81 2.00 -13.18 2.49
N GLU A 82 2.79 -12.67 3.46
CA GLU A 82 4.25 -12.48 3.36
C GLU A 82 4.69 -11.68 2.11
N VAL A 83 3.99 -10.59 1.82
CA VAL A 83 4.29 -9.70 0.67
C VAL A 83 4.59 -8.27 1.11
N ALA A 84 5.38 -7.59 0.30
CA ALA A 84 5.55 -6.14 0.35
C ALA A 84 4.86 -5.49 -0.85
N LEU A 85 3.99 -4.53 -0.56
CA LEU A 85 3.25 -3.72 -1.51
C LEU A 85 3.93 -2.35 -1.64
N ASP A 86 4.64 -2.14 -2.74
CA ASP A 86 5.36 -0.91 -3.02
C ASP A 86 4.55 0.04 -3.92
N ALA A 87 4.01 1.10 -3.31
CA ALA A 87 3.21 2.11 -4.01
C ALA A 87 4.02 3.39 -4.32
N ARG A 88 5.36 3.38 -4.23
CA ARG A 88 6.20 4.57 -4.47
C ARG A 88 6.14 5.06 -5.92
N ILE A 89 6.16 4.13 -6.88
CA ILE A 89 6.16 4.44 -8.32
C ILE A 89 4.74 4.35 -8.90
N VAL A 90 4.04 3.24 -8.64
CA VAL A 90 2.74 2.92 -9.26
C VAL A 90 1.56 3.53 -8.50
N GLY A 91 1.76 3.91 -7.23
CA GLY A 91 0.67 4.20 -6.29
C GLY A 91 -0.39 5.20 -6.76
N GLY A 92 -1.62 4.97 -6.32
CA GLY A 92 -2.73 5.92 -6.45
C GLY A 92 -2.98 6.69 -5.15
N VAL A 93 -4.15 7.29 -5.01
CA VAL A 93 -4.57 8.02 -3.79
C VAL A 93 -4.56 7.15 -2.54
N GLY A 94 -4.77 5.84 -2.68
CA GLY A 94 -4.75 4.88 -1.56
C GLY A 94 -3.42 4.84 -0.79
N ARG A 95 -2.29 5.26 -1.40
CA ARG A 95 -0.99 5.30 -0.71
C ARG A 95 -0.94 6.28 0.46
N PHE A 96 -1.84 7.27 0.47
CA PHE A 96 -1.93 8.30 1.51
C PHE A 96 -2.83 7.88 2.69
N ALA A 97 -3.43 6.70 2.65
CA ALA A 97 -4.11 6.14 3.82
C ALA A 97 -3.06 5.78 4.89
N ARG A 98 -3.09 6.51 6.01
CA ARG A 98 -2.15 6.35 7.11
C ARG A 98 -2.49 5.10 7.93
N SER A 99 -1.54 4.67 8.76
CA SER A 99 -1.79 3.61 9.75
C SER A 99 -1.97 4.23 11.14
N GLY A 100 -2.86 3.66 11.95
CA GLY A 100 -3.17 4.17 13.28
C GLY A 100 -3.80 3.12 14.20
N CYS A 101 -3.91 3.48 15.48
CA CYS A 101 -4.45 2.59 16.52
C CYS A 101 -5.98 2.48 16.50
N TRP A 102 -6.66 3.37 15.79
CA TRP A 102 -8.12 3.42 15.67
C TRP A 102 -8.54 3.27 14.20
N PRO A 103 -8.31 2.08 13.59
CA PRO A 103 -8.57 1.89 12.17
C PRO A 103 -10.06 1.95 11.85
N ASN A 104 -10.41 2.68 10.79
CA ASN A 104 -11.77 2.75 10.24
C ASN A 104 -11.86 2.18 8.82
N ALA A 105 -10.74 1.75 8.25
CA ALA A 105 -10.65 1.05 6.98
C ALA A 105 -9.67 -0.13 7.04
N ALA A 106 -9.79 -1.06 6.09
CA ALA A 106 -8.90 -2.19 5.93
C ALA A 106 -8.43 -2.37 4.49
N LEU A 107 -7.15 -2.68 4.31
CA LEU A 107 -6.59 -3.10 3.03
C LEU A 107 -6.94 -4.57 2.80
N ARG A 108 -7.49 -4.90 1.63
CA ARG A 108 -7.90 -6.26 1.28
C ARG A 108 -7.47 -6.63 -0.12
N THR A 109 -7.15 -7.91 -0.30
CA THR A 109 -6.97 -8.54 -1.61
C THR A 109 -8.32 -8.69 -2.31
N VAL A 110 -8.36 -8.34 -3.59
CA VAL A 110 -9.53 -8.43 -4.45
C VAL A 110 -9.16 -9.26 -5.67
N VAL A 111 -9.85 -10.37 -5.87
CA VAL A 111 -9.68 -11.23 -7.04
C VAL A 111 -10.73 -10.86 -8.08
N VAL A 112 -10.27 -10.35 -9.23
CA VAL A 112 -11.13 -9.88 -10.31
C VAL A 112 -11.15 -10.93 -11.43
N LYS A 113 -12.35 -11.38 -11.79
CA LYS A 113 -12.55 -12.35 -12.89
C LYS A 113 -12.32 -11.67 -14.24
N PRO A 114 -11.80 -12.40 -15.24
CA PRO A 114 -11.72 -11.86 -16.59
C PRO A 114 -13.13 -11.59 -17.12
N ASP A 115 -13.35 -10.39 -17.65
CA ASP A 115 -14.63 -10.05 -18.30
C ASP A 115 -14.71 -10.74 -19.66
N LYS A 116 -15.56 -11.78 -19.76
CA LYS A 116 -15.79 -12.51 -21.01
C LYS A 116 -16.29 -11.59 -22.14
N ARG A 117 -16.91 -10.44 -21.82
CA ARG A 117 -17.42 -9.49 -22.82
C ARG A 117 -16.31 -8.72 -23.55
N LYS A 118 -15.14 -8.53 -22.93
CA LYS A 118 -14.00 -7.82 -23.53
C LYS A 118 -13.13 -8.70 -24.43
N ARG A 119 -13.33 -10.03 -24.42
CA ARG A 119 -12.61 -11.00 -25.25
C ARG A 119 -13.11 -11.12 -26.70
N ALA A 120 -14.16 -10.39 -27.09
CA ALA A 120 -14.74 -10.43 -28.44
C ALA A 120 -13.91 -9.69 -29.52
N LYS A 121 -12.66 -9.29 -29.22
CA LYS A 121 -11.77 -8.64 -30.20
C LYS A 121 -10.36 -9.22 -30.12
N LYS A 122 -10.19 -10.46 -30.58
CA LYS A 122 -8.87 -10.96 -31.03
C LYS A 122 -8.91 -11.11 -32.55
N PRO A 123 -8.00 -10.50 -33.32
CA PRO A 123 -7.77 -10.88 -34.71
C PRO A 123 -7.17 -12.30 -34.73
N GLN A 124 -7.69 -13.15 -35.61
CA GLN A 124 -7.19 -14.50 -35.85
C GLN A 124 -5.75 -14.46 -36.37
N ARG A 125 -4.83 -15.12 -35.66
CA ARG A 125 -3.75 -15.86 -36.34
C ARG A 125 -3.33 -17.07 -35.51
N LEU A 126 -3.19 -18.18 -36.23
CA LEU A 126 -2.79 -19.53 -35.83
C LEU A 126 -1.35 -19.56 -35.30
N GLU A 127 -1.12 -20.31 -34.22
CA GLU A 127 0.02 -21.25 -34.12
C GLU A 127 -0.12 -22.17 -32.89
N ASP A 128 -0.49 -23.42 -33.23
CA ASP A 128 -0.11 -24.75 -32.75
C ASP A 128 0.13 -25.09 -31.27
N ASP A 129 -0.56 -26.16 -30.90
CA ASP A 129 -0.73 -26.79 -29.59
C ASP A 129 0.46 -27.66 -29.15
N VAL A 130 0.97 -27.44 -27.94
CA VAL A 130 1.42 -28.52 -27.03
C VAL A 130 1.05 -28.13 -25.60
N ALA A 131 -0.20 -28.37 -25.20
CA ALA A 131 -0.65 -28.18 -23.82
C ALA A 131 -0.33 -29.45 -23.02
N MET A 132 0.67 -29.38 -22.14
CA MET A 132 0.73 -30.26 -20.97
C MET A 132 -0.30 -29.76 -19.97
N ASP A 133 -1.31 -30.59 -19.71
CA ASP A 133 -2.37 -30.38 -18.72
C ASP A 133 -1.79 -30.57 -17.30
N ASP A 134 -1.12 -29.54 -16.80
CA ASP A 134 -0.78 -29.39 -15.38
C ASP A 134 -1.89 -28.54 -14.75
N GLY A 135 -2.73 -29.14 -13.90
CA GLY A 135 -4.00 -28.63 -13.36
C GLY A 135 -3.95 -27.29 -12.60
N THR A 136 -3.45 -26.25 -13.25
CA THR A 136 -3.28 -24.86 -12.81
C THR A 136 -4.31 -23.92 -13.46
N ASP A 137 -5.24 -24.48 -14.23
CA ASP A 137 -6.16 -23.76 -15.11
C ASP A 137 -7.31 -23.03 -14.37
N ASP A 138 -7.54 -23.34 -13.09
CA ASP A 138 -8.65 -22.75 -12.30
C ASP A 138 -8.47 -21.24 -12.00
N LEU A 139 -7.25 -20.71 -12.09
CA LEU A 139 -6.93 -19.28 -11.91
C LEU A 139 -6.56 -18.57 -13.22
N ALA A 140 -6.58 -19.27 -14.35
CA ALA A 140 -6.21 -18.71 -15.65
C ALA A 140 -7.11 -17.52 -16.02
N GLY A 141 -6.53 -16.32 -16.02
CA GLY A 141 -7.18 -15.07 -16.42
C GLY A 141 -7.79 -14.23 -15.30
N PHE A 142 -7.71 -14.66 -14.04
CA PHE A 142 -8.02 -13.79 -12.91
C PHE A 142 -6.90 -12.76 -12.69
N SER A 143 -7.24 -11.59 -12.14
CA SER A 143 -6.25 -10.59 -11.74
C SER A 143 -6.41 -10.26 -10.25
N LEU A 144 -5.28 -10.18 -9.54
CA LEU A 144 -5.21 -9.83 -8.13
C LEU A 144 -4.99 -8.32 -7.98
N HIS A 145 -5.80 -7.70 -7.14
CA HIS A 145 -5.72 -6.28 -6.82
C HIS A 145 -5.75 -6.08 -5.31
N PHE A 146 -5.36 -4.88 -4.86
CA PHE A 146 -5.54 -4.47 -3.47
C PHE A 146 -6.48 -3.26 -3.42
N GLY A 147 -7.40 -3.27 -2.47
CA GLY A 147 -8.38 -2.22 -2.26
C GLY A 147 -8.54 -1.89 -0.79
N ILE A 148 -8.81 -0.62 -0.49
CA ILE A 148 -9.11 -0.13 0.84
C ILE A 148 -10.63 -0.11 1.01
N PHE A 149 -11.14 -0.75 2.05
CA PHE A 149 -12.57 -0.85 2.33
C PHE A 149 -12.92 -0.24 3.69
N ALA A 150 -14.07 0.43 3.76
CA ALA A 150 -14.60 0.96 5.00
C ALA A 150 -14.99 -0.17 5.97
N LEU A 151 -14.60 -0.06 7.23
CA LEU A 151 -15.01 -0.97 8.31
C LEU A 151 -16.30 -0.52 8.99
N LYS A 152 -16.49 0.80 9.08
CA LYS A 152 -17.68 1.47 9.63
C LYS A 152 -18.16 2.54 8.65
N GLU A 153 -19.29 3.18 8.95
CA GLU A 153 -19.65 4.42 8.27
C GLU A 153 -18.59 5.50 8.54
N LEU A 154 -18.24 6.26 7.51
CA LEU A 154 -17.31 7.38 7.58
C LEU A 154 -18.07 8.68 7.36
N ALA A 155 -17.84 9.68 8.20
CA ALA A 155 -18.37 11.02 8.00
C ALA A 155 -17.60 11.78 6.91
N GLU A 156 -18.22 12.81 6.33
CA GLU A 156 -17.51 13.75 5.46
C GLU A 156 -16.34 14.41 6.22
N GLY A 157 -15.19 14.50 5.57
CA GLY A 157 -13.95 14.99 6.16
C GLY A 157 -13.24 13.99 7.07
N GLU A 158 -13.86 12.85 7.43
CA GLU A 158 -13.21 11.84 8.28
C GLU A 158 -11.99 11.26 7.57
N GLU A 159 -10.88 11.19 8.30
CA GLU A 159 -9.66 10.59 7.79
C GLU A 159 -9.81 9.06 7.65
N ILE A 160 -9.33 8.52 6.54
CA ILE A 160 -9.24 7.09 6.29
C ILE A 160 -7.94 6.54 6.90
N VAL A 161 -8.08 5.75 7.95
CA VAL A 161 -6.99 5.19 8.75
C VAL A 161 -7.04 3.67 8.68
N LEU A 162 -5.92 3.08 8.25
CA LEU A 162 -5.68 1.64 8.22
C LEU A 162 -5.08 1.16 9.55
N ALA A 163 -5.15 -0.14 9.80
CA ALA A 163 -4.44 -0.72 10.93
C ALA A 163 -2.91 -0.65 10.72
N TRP A 164 -2.17 -0.71 11.81
CA TRP A 164 -0.74 -0.97 11.76
C TRP A 164 -0.49 -2.38 11.25
N GLU A 165 0.32 -2.49 10.20
CA GLU A 165 0.87 -3.77 9.76
C GLU A 165 2.16 -3.96 10.54
N TRP A 166 2.13 -4.85 11.53
CA TRP A 166 3.32 -5.19 12.30
C TRP A 166 4.11 -6.25 11.53
N ASP A 167 5.42 -6.01 11.36
CA ASP A 167 6.34 -7.03 10.91
C ASP A 167 6.74 -7.89 12.10
N ASP A 168 6.04 -9.01 12.32
CA ASP A 168 6.35 -9.95 13.40
C ASP A 168 7.76 -10.58 13.25
N ALA A 169 8.35 -10.53 12.05
CA ALA A 169 9.73 -10.94 11.82
C ALA A 169 10.76 -9.83 12.11
N HIS A 170 10.32 -8.65 12.55
CA HIS A 170 11.20 -7.53 12.84
C HIS A 170 12.20 -7.88 13.95
N ARG A 171 13.46 -7.46 13.78
CA ARG A 171 14.57 -7.81 14.68
C ARG A 171 14.35 -7.39 16.13
N ILE A 172 13.49 -6.40 16.37
CA ILE A 172 13.10 -5.96 17.73
C ILE A 172 12.55 -7.13 18.56
N HIS A 173 11.84 -8.07 17.94
CA HIS A 173 11.31 -9.26 18.61
C HIS A 173 12.40 -10.27 19.02
N ARG A 174 13.63 -10.12 18.49
CA ARG A 174 14.80 -10.97 18.78
C ARG A 174 15.82 -10.28 19.68
N LEU A 175 15.61 -9.02 20.07
CA LEU A 175 16.47 -8.38 21.04
C LEU A 175 16.26 -9.03 22.42
N PRO A 176 17.33 -9.25 23.20
CA PRO A 176 17.19 -9.68 24.58
C PRO A 176 16.27 -8.70 25.31
N LYS A 177 15.30 -9.22 26.09
CA LYS A 177 14.50 -8.37 26.96
C LYS A 177 15.47 -7.65 27.90
N MET A 178 15.57 -6.32 27.77
CA MET A 178 16.26 -5.51 28.77
C MET A 178 15.31 -5.41 29.97
N LEU A 179 15.42 -6.37 30.88
CA LEU A 179 14.84 -6.39 32.22
C LEU A 179 15.99 -6.33 33.23
#